data_AF-A0A1Q8L781-F1
#
_entry.id   AF-A0A1Q8L781-F1
#
_cell.length_a   1.000
_cell.length_b   1.000
_cell.length_c   1.000
_cell.angle_alpha   90.00
_cell.angle_beta   90.00
_cell.angle_gamma   90.00
#
_symmetry.space_group_name_H-M   'P 1'
#
loop_
_entity.id
_entity.type
_entity.pdbx_description
1 polymer ?
#
loop_
_entity_poly.entity_id
_entity_poly.type
_entity_poly.pdbx_seq_one_letter_code
_entity_poly.pdbx_strand_id
1 'polypeptide(L)'
;MYLSTEQARALELLDGRDARVDQLRAPVARQLHDRGLIDADGAVTAAGAAVVEVIYAQRFADGVAEMKARIRHHRLGRPGG
;
A
#
# COMPACT_ATOMS: atom_id res chain seq x y z
N MET A 1 11.13 -4.11 5.45
CA MET A 1 11.54 -3.83 4.06
C MET A 1 10.72 -2.64 3.58
N TYR A 2 11.32 -1.55 3.09
CA TYR A 2 10.58 -0.37 2.66
C TYR A 2 10.39 -0.36 1.14
N LEU A 3 9.13 -0.40 0.69
CA LEU A 3 8.75 -0.13 -0.70
C LEU A 3 8.59 1.37 -0.92
N SER A 4 8.91 1.85 -2.11
CA SER A 4 8.49 3.18 -2.53
C SER A 4 6.97 3.22 -2.73
N THR A 5 6.38 4.41 -2.69
CA THR A 5 4.95 4.60 -2.95
C THR A 5 4.53 4.02 -4.31
N GLU A 6 5.38 4.17 -5.33
CA GLU A 6 5.12 3.63 -6.67
C GLU A 6 5.14 2.10 -6.70
N GLN A 7 6.09 1.48 -5.99
CA GLN A 7 6.18 0.02 -5.89
C GLN A 7 5.01 -0.59 -5.10
N ALA A 8 4.65 0.03 -3.98
CA ALA A 8 3.51 -0.38 -3.17
C ALA A 8 2.22 -0.33 -4.00
N ARG A 9 1.98 0.78 -4.71
CA ARG A 9 0.79 0.94 -5.55
C ARG A 9 0.76 -0.06 -6.71
N ALA A 10 1.90 -0.31 -7.36
CA ALA A 10 1.99 -1.30 -8.43
C ALA A 10 1.65 -2.70 -7.91
N LEU A 11 2.16 -3.08 -6.74
CA LEU A 11 1.90 -4.38 -6.14
C LEU A 11 0.42 -4.55 -5.75
N GLU A 12 -0.21 -3.52 -5.17
CA GLU A 12 -1.65 -3.50 -4.86
C GLU A 12 -2.51 -3.68 -6.13
N LEU A 13 -2.16 -3.00 -7.23
CA LEU A 13 -2.90 -3.11 -8.50
C LEU A 13 -2.77 -4.50 -9.12
N LEU A 14 -1.58 -5.13 -9.01
CA LEU A 14 -1.38 -6.50 -9.48
C LEU A 14 -2.16 -7.51 -8.63
N ASP A 15 -2.16 -7.35 -7.31
CA ASP A 15 -2.86 -8.24 -6.37
C ASP A 15 -4.38 -8.19 -6.58
N GLY A 16 -4.94 -6.98 -6.74
CA GLY A 16 -6.35 -6.76 -7.08
C GLY A 16 -6.72 -7.16 -8.51
N ARG A 17 -5.75 -7.54 -9.36
CA ARG A 17 -5.91 -7.79 -10.81
C ARG A 17 -6.43 -6.58 -11.59
N ASP A 18 -6.29 -5.39 -11.03
CA ASP A 18 -6.66 -4.11 -11.64
C ASP A 18 -5.61 -3.64 -12.67
N ALA A 19 -4.41 -4.23 -12.63
CA ALA A 19 -3.37 -4.02 -13.63
C ALA A 19 -2.68 -5.33 -14.01
N ARG A 20 -1.92 -5.28 -15.11
CA ARG A 20 -1.00 -6.32 -15.53
C ARG A 20 0.44 -5.83 -15.49
N VAL A 21 1.41 -6.73 -15.35
CA VAL A 21 2.83 -6.38 -15.19
C VAL A 21 3.39 -5.57 -16.36
N ASP A 22 2.89 -5.80 -17.57
CA ASP A 22 3.25 -5.11 -18.81
C ASP A 22 2.80 -3.64 -18.82
N GLN A 23 1.84 -3.27 -17.98
CA GLN A 23 1.37 -1.90 -17.81
C GLN A 23 2.21 -1.12 -16.79
N LEU A 24 3.07 -1.81 -16.03
CA LEU A 24 3.97 -1.17 -15.09
C LEU A 24 5.18 -0.57 -15.80
N ARG A 25 5.74 0.48 -15.23
CA ARG A 25 7.05 0.99 -15.66
C ARG A 25 8.10 -0.10 -15.45
N ALA A 26 8.90 -0.39 -16.47
CA ALA A 26 9.91 -1.45 -16.46
C ALA A 26 10.82 -1.48 -15.22
N PRO A 27 11.31 -0.33 -14.68
CA PRO A 27 12.09 -0.34 -13.44
C PRO A 27 11.33 -0.87 -12.22
N VAL A 28 10.02 -0.59 -12.13
CA VAL A 28 9.17 -1.02 -11.02
C VAL A 28 8.94 -2.52 -11.08
N ALA A 29 8.56 -3.05 -12.24
CA ALA A 29 8.37 -4.49 -12.44
C ALA A 29 9.65 -5.27 -12.11
N ARG A 30 10.82 -4.80 -12.60
CA ARG A 30 12.11 -5.42 -12.28
C ARG A 30 12.40 -5.40 -10.77
N GLN A 31 12.19 -4.27 -10.09
CA GLN A 31 12.43 -4.17 -8.64
C GLN A 31 11.47 -5.03 -7.81
N LEU A 32 10.23 -5.23 -8.24
CA LEU A 32 9.29 -6.15 -7.59
C LEU A 32 9.72 -7.61 -7.80
N HIS A 33 10.17 -7.96 -9.01
CA HIS A 33 10.69 -9.29 -9.33
C HIS A 33 11.98 -9.61 -8.57
N ASP A 34 12.95 -8.68 -8.55
CA ASP A 34 14.23 -8.84 -7.83
C ASP A 34 14.04 -9.04 -6.32
N ARG A 35 12.90 -8.61 -5.80
CA ARG A 35 12.48 -8.78 -4.40
C ARG A 35 11.61 -10.01 -4.18
N GLY A 36 11.30 -10.78 -5.23
CA GLY A 36 10.45 -11.96 -5.17
C GLY A 36 8.99 -11.66 -4.86
N LEU A 37 8.52 -10.42 -5.09
CA LEU A 37 7.13 -10.02 -4.82
C LEU A 37 6.21 -10.37 -5.98
N ILE A 38 6.76 -10.47 -7.17
CA ILE A 38 6.12 -11.00 -8.37
C ILE A 38 7.02 -12.08 -8.98
N ASP A 39 6.44 -13.05 -9.67
CA ASP A 39 7.18 -14.08 -10.39
C ASP A 39 7.58 -13.63 -11.82
N ALA A 40 8.21 -14.53 -12.57
CA ALA A 40 8.67 -14.28 -13.94
C ALA A 40 7.51 -14.02 -14.92
N ASP A 41 6.31 -14.53 -14.64
CA ASP A 41 5.09 -14.29 -15.41
C ASP A 41 4.38 -12.99 -14.99
N GLY A 42 4.89 -12.34 -13.94
CA GLY A 42 4.34 -11.10 -13.39
C GLY A 42 3.16 -11.32 -12.45
N ALA A 43 2.90 -12.54 -12.00
CA ALA A 43 1.90 -12.82 -10.99
C ALA A 43 2.45 -12.51 -9.60
N VAL A 44 1.58 -12.03 -8.70
CA VAL A 44 1.93 -11.72 -7.31
C VAL A 44 2.24 -13.02 -6.57
N THR A 45 3.40 -13.09 -5.92
CA THR A 45 3.79 -14.25 -5.11
C THR A 45 3.13 -14.21 -3.74
N ALA A 46 3.22 -15.31 -2.97
CA ALA A 46 2.79 -15.32 -1.58
C ALA A 46 3.48 -14.25 -0.71
N ALA A 47 4.76 -13.97 -1.00
CA ALA A 47 5.50 -12.89 -0.33
C ALA A 47 4.97 -11.50 -0.74
N GLY A 48 4.66 -11.32 -2.02
CA GLY A 48 3.99 -10.11 -2.52
C GLY A 48 2.66 -9.85 -1.83
N ALA A 49 1.79 -10.85 -1.77
CA ALA A 49 0.49 -10.76 -1.12
C ALA A 49 0.62 -10.42 0.39
N ALA A 50 1.56 -11.05 1.09
CA ALA A 50 1.81 -10.74 2.50
C ALA A 50 2.26 -9.27 2.70
N VAL A 51 3.03 -8.71 1.75
CA VAL A 51 3.42 -7.30 1.80
C VAL A 51 2.22 -6.38 1.54
N VAL A 52 1.31 -6.74 0.64
CA VAL A 52 0.06 -6.00 0.40
C VAL A 52 -0.80 -5.93 1.66
N GLU A 53 -0.96 -7.04 2.38
CA GLU A 53 -1.68 -7.07 3.67
C GLU A 53 -1.07 -6.11 4.70
N VAL A 54 0.27 -6.05 4.77
CA VAL A 54 0.96 -5.08 5.65
C VAL A 54 0.70 -3.64 5.22
N ILE A 55 0.68 -3.35 3.91
CA ILE A 55 0.35 -2.01 3.39
C ILE A 55 -1.08 -1.62 3.78
N TYR A 56 -2.05 -2.52 3.62
CA TYR A 56 -3.44 -2.25 3.99
C TYR A 56 -3.60 -2.03 5.50
N ALA A 57 -2.98 -2.88 6.32
CA ALA A 57 -3.01 -2.73 7.77
C ALA A 57 -2.41 -1.39 8.22
N GLN A 58 -1.29 -0.97 7.62
CA GLN A 58 -0.67 0.32 7.93
C GLN A 58 -1.57 1.49 7.53
N ARG A 59 -2.13 1.50 6.31
CA ARG A 59 -3.03 2.57 5.87
C ARG A 59 -4.29 2.67 6.71
N PHE A 60 -4.82 1.53 7.14
CA PHE A 60 -5.94 1.50 8.09
C PHE A 60 -5.55 2.13 9.43
N ALA A 61 -4.40 1.75 9.99
CA ALA A 61 -3.90 2.34 11.23
C ALA A 61 -3.67 3.85 11.12
N ASP A 62 -3.11 4.31 10.00
CA ASP A 62 -2.90 5.73 9.69
C ASP A 62 -4.24 6.48 9.61
N GLY A 63 -5.24 5.92 8.91
CA GLY A 63 -6.58 6.49 8.83
C GLY A 63 -7.29 6.57 10.19
N VAL A 64 -7.13 5.55 11.03
CA VAL A 64 -7.64 5.56 12.42
C VAL A 64 -6.93 6.63 13.25
N ALA A 65 -5.61 6.80 13.10
CA ALA A 65 -4.85 7.83 13.79
C ALA A 65 -5.30 9.24 13.37
N GLU A 66 -5.49 9.47 12.07
CA GLU A 66 -6.01 10.73 11.52
C GLU A 66 -7.42 11.03 12.06
N MET A 67 -8.31 10.04 12.05
CA MET A 67 -9.68 10.19 12.59
C MET A 67 -9.66 10.58 14.07
N LYS A 68 -8.83 9.91 14.89
CA LYS A 68 -8.67 10.25 16.31
C LYS A 68 -8.12 11.66 16.52
N ALA A 69 -7.16 12.09 15.69
CA ALA A 69 -6.63 13.44 15.73
C ALA A 69 -7.73 14.47 15.44
N ARG A 70 -8.52 14.26 14.37
CA ARG A 70 -9.65 15.14 14.02
C ARG A 70 -10.68 15.27 15.14
N ILE A 71 -11.08 14.16 15.78
CA ILE A 71 -12.00 14.18 16.94
C ILE A 71 -11.40 14.99 18.10
N ARG A 72 -10.12 14.79 18.39
CA ARG A 72 -9.42 15.56 19.45
C ARG A 72 -9.44 17.06 19.15
N HIS A 73 -9.18 17.46 17.91
CA HIS A 73 -9.23 18.87 17.50
C HIS A 73 -10.65 19.46 17.57
N HIS A 74 -11.68 18.71 17.16
CA HIS A 74 -13.08 19.14 17.32
C HIS A 74 -13.49 19.27 18.79
N ARG A 75 -12.96 18.44 19.68
CA ARG A 75 -13.26 18.50 21.13
C ARG A 75 -12.62 19.72 21.81
N LEU A 76 -11.57 20.30 21.21
CA LEU A 76 -10.87 21.48 21.72
C LEU A 76 -11.43 22.80 21.14
N GLY A 77 -12.34 22.75 20.17
CA GLY A 77 -12.91 23.91 19.48
C GLY A 77 -14.28 24.38 19.97
N ARG A 78 -14.84 23.80 21.05
CA ARG A 78 -16.03 24.36 21.71
C ARG A 78 -15.59 25.26 22.87
N PRO A 79 -15.56 26.60 22.71
CA PRO A 79 -15.69 27.47 23.87
C PRO A 79 -17.07 27.19 24.50
N GLY A 80 -17.09 27.08 25.82
CA GLY A 80 -18.26 26.67 26.61
C GLY A 80 -19.52 27.48 26.30
N GLY A 81 -20.66 26.79 26.43
CA GLY A 81 -21.92 27.46 26.76
C GLY A 81 -21.93 27.96 28.20
#